data_AF-A0A521J8S4-F1
#
_entry.id   AF-A0A521J8S4-F1
#
_cell.length_a   1.000
_cell.length_b   1.000
_cell.length_c   1.000
_cell.angle_alpha   90.00
_cell.angle_beta   90.00
_cell.angle_gamma   90.00
#
_symmetry.space_group_name_H-M   'P 1'
#
loop_
_entity.id
_entity.type
_entity.pdbx_description
1 polymer ?
#
loop_
_entity_poly.entity_id
_entity_poly.type
_entity_poly.pdbx_seq_one_letter_code
_entity_poly.pdbx_strand_id
1 'polypeptide(L)'
;LGIAQYEDIPLFYVTINKNKWYFTNQTDQGGYYYLNNYGKLDKIIKAPGALFSGYEGYASGRGYIWSRTLPLLKKHIILGSGADTFMISFPQDDYVGLYNHGYSDQLMTKPHNLYLQIGVQTGVLSLIAFLVFYAMYFISSVKLYIKGRYKSYYARVGVAILVASVSYIVLGLANDSSLTVAPVFWVLIGLGITVNRLAKPYIEEETI
;
A
#
# COMPACT_ATOMS: atom_id res chain seq x y z
N LEU A 1 33.26 16.73 -8.59
CA LEU A 1 33.87 16.18 -7.35
C LEU A 1 34.30 17.37 -6.51
N GLY A 2 34.09 17.34 -5.20
CA GLY A 2 34.58 18.38 -4.28
C GLY A 2 34.63 17.87 -2.85
N ILE A 3 35.13 18.69 -1.93
CA ILE A 3 35.26 18.38 -0.50
C ILE A 3 34.19 19.18 0.27
N ALA A 4 33.70 18.61 1.35
CA ALA A 4 32.79 19.24 2.30
C ALA A 4 33.14 18.78 3.73
N GLN A 5 32.50 19.38 4.71
CA GLN A 5 32.60 18.98 6.11
C GLN A 5 31.21 19.03 6.72
N TYR A 6 30.88 18.03 7.53
CA TYR A 6 29.67 18.00 8.34
C TYR A 6 30.08 17.72 9.78
N GLU A 7 29.85 18.68 10.67
CA GLU A 7 30.40 18.68 12.02
C GLU A 7 31.93 18.47 11.95
N ASP A 8 32.46 17.39 12.52
CA ASP A 8 33.89 17.05 12.50
C ASP A 8 34.25 15.99 11.45
N ILE A 9 33.30 15.60 10.60
CA ILE A 9 33.47 14.53 9.61
C ILE A 9 33.87 15.14 8.26
N PRO A 10 35.08 14.86 7.74
CA PRO A 10 35.45 15.27 6.40
C PRO A 10 34.72 14.41 5.36
N LEU A 11 34.16 15.08 4.36
CA LEU A 11 33.36 14.50 3.29
C LEU A 11 33.95 14.85 1.93
N PHE A 12 33.72 13.99 0.95
CA PHE A 12 33.79 14.38 -0.45
C PHE A 12 32.43 14.18 -1.09
N TYR A 13 32.13 14.95 -2.13
CA TYR A 13 30.88 14.81 -2.86
C TYR A 13 31.06 14.61 -4.35
N VAL A 14 30.19 13.79 -4.93
CA VAL A 14 30.06 13.60 -6.37
C VAL A 14 28.73 14.21 -6.82
N THR A 15 28.76 15.00 -7.89
CA THR A 15 27.53 15.59 -8.45
C THR A 15 27.01 14.70 -9.57
N ILE A 16 25.80 14.17 -9.40
CA ILE A 16 25.10 13.31 -10.37
C ILE A 16 23.70 13.87 -10.55
N ASN A 17 23.28 14.11 -11.79
CA ASN A 17 21.96 14.67 -12.12
C ASN A 17 21.61 15.95 -11.33
N LYS A 18 22.59 16.86 -11.18
CA LYS A 18 22.51 18.10 -10.39
C LYS A 18 22.33 17.91 -8.86
N ASN A 19 22.33 16.67 -8.36
CA ASN A 19 22.36 16.37 -6.93
C ASN A 19 23.77 16.09 -6.43
N LYS A 20 24.12 16.57 -5.24
CA LYS A 20 25.41 16.30 -4.59
C LYS A 20 25.24 15.10 -3.65
N TRP A 21 25.99 14.04 -3.90
CA TRP A 21 26.03 12.85 -3.07
C TRP A 21 27.29 12.90 -2.21
N TYR A 22 27.12 12.94 -0.89
CA TYR A 22 28.21 13.13 0.07
C TYR A 22 28.66 11.81 0.67
N PHE A 23 29.97 11.59 0.71
CA PHE A 23 30.58 10.35 1.19
C PHE A 23 31.77 10.61 2.11
N THR A 24 32.03 9.67 3.01
CA THR A 24 33.27 9.61 3.81
C THR A 24 33.78 8.19 3.88
N ASN A 25 35.10 8.04 4.03
CA ASN A 25 35.75 6.77 4.38
C ASN A 25 36.37 6.80 5.78
N GLN A 26 36.12 7.85 6.57
CA GLN A 26 36.62 8.01 7.93
C GLN A 26 35.75 7.22 8.92
N THR A 27 35.60 5.92 8.67
CA THR A 27 34.87 5.01 9.56
C THR A 27 35.72 3.79 9.85
N ASP A 28 35.63 3.26 11.07
CA ASP A 28 36.39 2.08 11.51
C ASP A 28 36.02 0.79 10.76
N GLN A 29 34.95 0.84 9.96
CA GLN A 29 34.36 -0.31 9.27
C GLN A 29 34.87 -0.48 7.82
N GLY A 30 35.70 0.43 7.33
CA GLY A 30 36.26 0.40 5.98
C GLY A 30 35.24 0.67 4.87
N GLY A 31 35.73 1.15 3.72
CA GLY A 31 34.90 1.53 2.57
C GLY A 31 34.28 2.92 2.68
N TYR A 32 33.32 3.23 1.82
CA TYR A 32 32.66 4.53 1.74
C TYR A 32 31.25 4.48 2.31
N TYR A 33 30.92 5.48 3.13
CA TYR A 33 29.61 5.70 3.74
C TYR A 33 29.00 6.97 3.18
N TYR A 34 27.71 6.92 2.86
CA TYR A 34 26.90 8.05 2.42
C TYR A 34 26.39 8.82 3.63
N LEU A 35 26.49 10.16 3.60
CA LEU A 35 25.82 11.01 4.58
C LEU A 35 24.38 11.25 4.12
N ASN A 36 23.41 10.73 4.86
CA ASN A 36 22.00 10.89 4.52
C ASN A 36 21.44 12.27 4.92
N ASN A 37 20.22 12.56 4.47
CA ASN A 37 19.55 13.84 4.71
C ASN A 37 19.24 14.14 6.18
N TYR A 38 19.47 13.17 7.07
CA TYR A 38 19.28 13.26 8.52
C TYR A 38 20.61 13.37 9.29
N GLY A 39 21.73 13.59 8.60
CA GLY A 39 23.05 13.73 9.22
C GLY A 39 23.67 12.42 9.70
N LYS A 40 23.14 11.26 9.26
CA LYS A 40 23.65 9.94 9.66
C LYS A 40 24.43 9.30 8.51
N LEU A 41 25.53 8.63 8.85
CA LEU A 41 26.29 7.79 7.91
C LEU A 41 25.58 6.46 7.68
N ASP A 42 25.45 6.07 6.41
CA ASP A 42 24.76 4.86 5.98
C ASP A 42 25.36 4.28 4.68
N LYS A 43 24.98 3.07 4.30
CA LYS A 43 25.31 2.48 3.00
C LYS A 43 24.14 2.65 2.05
N ILE A 44 24.45 2.97 0.79
CA ILE A 44 23.44 2.95 -0.28
C ILE A 44 23.23 1.51 -0.69
N ILE A 45 22.05 0.96 -0.43
CA ILE A 45 21.70 -0.42 -0.72
C ILE A 45 20.55 -0.42 -1.73
N LYS A 46 20.78 -1.02 -2.89
CA LYS A 46 19.71 -1.18 -3.88
C LYS A 46 18.67 -2.16 -3.35
N ALA A 47 17.45 -1.67 -3.14
CA ALA A 47 16.37 -2.52 -2.70
C ALA A 47 15.98 -3.56 -3.77
N PRO A 48 15.62 -4.79 -3.37
CA PRO A 48 15.03 -5.74 -4.30
C PRO A 48 13.72 -5.16 -4.85
N GLY A 49 13.51 -5.29 -6.15
CA GLY A 49 12.25 -4.94 -6.81
C GLY A 49 11.57 -6.17 -7.40
N ALA A 50 10.26 -6.15 -7.47
CA ALA A 50 9.47 -7.14 -8.21
C ALA A 50 8.29 -6.44 -8.89
N LEU A 51 8.02 -6.80 -10.15
CA LEU A 51 7.02 -6.12 -11.00
C LEU A 51 7.32 -4.61 -11.19
N PHE A 52 6.75 -4.00 -12.23
CA PHE A 52 6.91 -2.57 -12.56
C PHE A 52 8.34 -2.12 -12.95
N SER A 53 9.27 -3.03 -13.23
CA SER A 53 10.60 -2.67 -13.74
C SER A 53 10.51 -1.97 -15.09
N GLY A 54 10.99 -0.73 -15.18
CA GLY A 54 10.85 0.16 -16.34
C GLY A 54 9.54 0.97 -16.38
N TYR A 55 8.65 0.76 -15.41
CA TYR A 55 7.35 1.44 -15.28
C TYR A 55 7.19 2.09 -13.90
N GLU A 56 8.29 2.29 -13.18
CA GLU A 56 8.26 2.76 -11.79
C GLU A 56 7.69 4.18 -11.61
N GLY A 57 7.65 4.98 -12.69
CA GLY A 57 6.98 6.29 -12.73
C GLY A 57 5.45 6.25 -12.78
N TYR A 58 4.83 5.08 -13.00
CA TYR A 58 3.37 4.96 -13.08
C TYR A 58 2.66 5.32 -11.77
N ALA A 59 1.43 5.84 -11.91
CA ALA A 59 0.56 6.24 -10.82
C ALA A 59 1.23 7.23 -9.84
N SER A 60 1.87 8.27 -10.36
CA SER A 60 2.57 9.30 -9.58
C SER A 60 3.73 8.75 -8.73
N GLY A 61 4.57 7.89 -9.32
CA GLY A 61 5.73 7.27 -8.66
C GLY A 61 5.41 6.06 -7.77
N ARG A 62 4.14 5.67 -7.67
CA ARG A 62 3.72 4.50 -6.85
C ARG A 62 4.21 3.18 -7.40
N GLY A 63 4.52 3.10 -8.71
CA GLY A 63 5.16 1.93 -9.30
C GLY A 63 6.47 1.56 -8.59
N TYR A 64 7.29 2.54 -8.22
CA TYR A 64 8.48 2.33 -7.40
C TYR A 64 8.14 1.74 -6.03
N ILE A 65 7.20 2.37 -5.32
CA ILE A 65 6.77 1.95 -3.97
C ILE A 65 6.28 0.51 -4.02
N TRP A 66 5.41 0.17 -4.96
CA TRP A 66 4.85 -1.17 -5.12
C TRP A 66 5.93 -2.18 -5.50
N SER A 67 6.85 -1.81 -6.39
CA SER A 67 7.96 -2.67 -6.81
C SER A 67 8.85 -3.08 -5.64
N ARG A 68 9.14 -2.14 -4.72
CA ARG A 68 9.94 -2.41 -3.50
C ARG A 68 9.13 -3.07 -2.39
N THR A 69 7.81 -2.92 -2.40
CA THR A 69 6.91 -3.52 -1.40
C THR A 69 6.64 -5.01 -1.67
N LEU A 70 6.50 -5.40 -2.94
CA LEU A 70 6.17 -6.78 -3.32
C LEU A 70 7.15 -7.83 -2.77
N PRO A 71 8.48 -7.63 -2.80
CA PRO A 71 9.44 -8.53 -2.15
C PRO A 71 9.24 -8.69 -0.64
N LEU A 72 8.70 -7.68 0.05
CA LEU A 72 8.44 -7.73 1.49
C LEU A 72 7.34 -8.75 1.82
N LEU A 73 6.39 -8.98 0.92
CA LEU A 73 5.32 -9.96 1.12
C LEU A 73 5.87 -11.38 1.38
N LYS A 74 7.02 -11.72 0.76
CA LYS A 74 7.67 -13.03 0.97
C LYS A 74 8.22 -13.19 2.40
N LYS A 75 8.58 -12.08 3.06
CA LYS A 75 9.05 -12.08 4.46
C LYS A 75 7.89 -12.12 5.46
N HIS A 76 6.70 -11.73 5.02
CA HIS A 76 5.54 -11.46 5.87
C HIS A 76 4.33 -12.33 5.49
N ILE A 77 4.54 -13.62 5.19
CA ILE A 77 3.47 -14.49 4.68
C ILE A 77 2.37 -14.70 5.74
N ILE A 78 2.74 -15.00 6.99
CA ILE A 78 1.79 -15.40 8.03
C ILE A 78 1.40 -14.23 8.94
N LEU A 79 2.35 -13.67 9.71
CA LEU A 79 2.07 -12.71 10.79
C LEU A 79 2.22 -11.24 10.39
N GLY A 80 2.64 -10.94 9.16
CA GLY A 80 2.94 -9.57 8.77
C GLY A 80 4.23 -9.03 9.40
N SER A 81 4.41 -7.73 9.33
CA SER A 81 5.46 -6.96 10.03
C SER A 81 4.97 -6.29 11.31
N GLY A 82 3.68 -6.37 11.61
CA GLY A 82 3.02 -5.63 12.69
C GLY A 82 2.18 -4.45 12.19
N ALA A 83 1.21 -4.05 13.01
CA ALA A 83 0.34 -2.92 12.71
C ALA A 83 1.16 -1.62 12.64
N ASP A 84 0.95 -0.83 11.58
CA ASP A 84 1.61 0.47 11.36
C ASP A 84 3.16 0.42 11.26
N THR A 85 3.75 -0.73 10.95
CA THR A 85 5.22 -0.88 10.85
C THR A 85 5.77 -0.77 9.43
N PHE A 86 4.97 -0.32 8.46
CA PHE A 86 5.40 -0.30 7.05
C PHE A 86 6.65 0.56 6.84
N MET A 87 6.74 1.71 7.49
CA MET A 87 7.91 2.59 7.41
C MET A 87 9.22 1.89 7.82
N ILE A 88 9.14 0.97 8.79
CA ILE A 88 10.27 0.21 9.31
C ILE A 88 10.63 -0.95 8.37
N SER A 89 9.63 -1.58 7.77
CA SER A 89 9.81 -2.72 6.86
C SER A 89 10.27 -2.29 5.46
N PHE A 90 9.91 -1.09 5.03
CA PHE A 90 10.25 -0.58 3.71
C PHE A 90 11.75 -0.20 3.64
N PRO A 91 12.46 -0.55 2.56
CA PRO A 91 13.88 -0.24 2.42
C PRO A 91 14.10 1.26 2.16
N GLN A 92 14.40 2.01 3.24
CA GLN A 92 14.69 3.44 3.19
C GLN A 92 16.14 3.74 2.69
N ASP A 93 16.97 2.71 2.59
CA ASP A 93 18.38 2.75 2.21
C ASP A 93 18.62 2.69 0.68
N ASP A 94 17.56 2.52 -0.12
CA ASP A 94 17.59 2.69 -1.59
C ASP A 94 17.57 4.18 -1.98
N TYR A 95 18.54 4.95 -1.45
CA TYR A 95 18.62 6.41 -1.64
C TYR A 95 18.61 6.83 -3.11
N VAL A 96 19.26 6.06 -3.98
CA VAL A 96 19.26 6.29 -5.44
C VAL A 96 17.88 6.02 -6.03
N GLY A 97 17.22 4.94 -5.63
CA GLY A 97 15.84 4.63 -6.03
C GLY A 97 14.87 5.73 -5.59
N LEU A 98 14.97 6.18 -4.34
CA LEU A 98 14.16 7.26 -3.79
C LEU A 98 14.38 8.58 -4.55
N TYR A 99 15.63 8.96 -4.79
CA TYR A 99 15.96 10.16 -5.56
C TYR A 99 15.40 10.14 -6.97
N ASN A 100 15.57 9.03 -7.70
CA ASN A 100 15.11 8.92 -9.09
C ASN A 100 13.58 9.02 -9.23
N HIS A 101 12.82 8.78 -8.15
CA HIS A 101 11.36 8.81 -8.14
C HIS A 101 10.77 9.96 -7.32
N GLY A 102 11.59 10.94 -6.90
CA GLY A 102 11.11 12.14 -6.20
C GLY A 102 10.73 11.91 -4.74
N TYR A 103 11.28 10.88 -4.11
CA TYR A 103 11.05 10.52 -2.70
C TYR A 103 12.26 10.80 -1.80
N SER A 104 13.27 11.56 -2.27
CA SER A 104 14.53 11.77 -1.53
C SER A 104 14.38 12.53 -0.21
N ASP A 105 13.35 13.35 -0.08
CA ASP A 105 13.09 14.25 1.06
C ASP A 105 12.02 13.71 2.02
N GLN A 106 11.51 12.50 1.79
CA GLN A 106 10.42 11.92 2.56
C GLN A 106 10.71 10.47 2.95
N LEU A 107 10.26 10.09 4.15
CA LEU A 107 10.23 8.69 4.55
C LEU A 107 9.01 8.02 3.92
N MET A 108 9.23 6.84 3.36
CA MET A 108 8.13 6.06 2.82
C MET A 108 7.33 5.45 3.96
N THR A 109 6.17 6.03 4.28
CA THR A 109 5.36 5.63 5.45
C THR A 109 4.28 4.62 5.10
N LYS A 110 3.86 4.57 3.84
CA LYS A 110 2.74 3.73 3.37
C LYS A 110 2.93 3.29 1.92
N PRO A 111 2.33 2.16 1.51
CA PRO A 111 2.41 1.68 0.12
C PRO A 111 1.42 2.35 -0.84
N HIS A 112 0.49 3.17 -0.35
CA HIS A 112 -0.63 3.73 -1.13
C HIS A 112 -1.43 2.67 -1.90
N ASN A 113 -1.61 1.51 -1.28
CA ASN A 113 -2.37 0.38 -1.79
C ASN A 113 -2.83 -0.46 -0.59
N LEU A 114 -4.14 -0.57 -0.40
CA LEU A 114 -4.77 -1.26 0.72
C LEU A 114 -4.30 -2.71 0.83
N TYR A 115 -4.18 -3.41 -0.30
CA TYR A 115 -3.84 -4.82 -0.35
C TYR A 115 -2.38 -5.07 0.04
N LEU A 116 -1.47 -4.26 -0.48
CA LEU A 116 -0.06 -4.32 -0.10
C LEU A 116 0.14 -3.94 1.38
N GLN A 117 -0.64 -2.97 1.87
CA GLN A 117 -0.61 -2.60 3.29
C GLN A 117 -1.03 -3.76 4.19
N ILE A 118 -2.17 -4.40 3.90
CA ILE A 118 -2.66 -5.58 4.64
C ILE A 118 -1.62 -6.71 4.56
N GLY A 119 -1.12 -6.99 3.35
CA GLY A 119 -0.18 -8.07 3.08
C GLY A 119 1.17 -7.91 3.80
N VAL A 120 1.71 -6.70 3.89
CA VAL A 120 2.95 -6.44 4.63
C VAL A 120 2.70 -6.37 6.13
N GLN A 121 1.72 -5.58 6.59
CA GLN A 121 1.57 -5.28 8.02
C GLN A 121 0.92 -6.42 8.81
N THR A 122 -0.11 -7.06 8.27
CA THR A 122 -0.85 -8.15 8.95
C THR A 122 -0.65 -9.52 8.33
N GLY A 123 0.02 -9.57 7.17
CA GLY A 123 0.42 -10.79 6.51
C GLY A 123 -0.40 -11.15 5.27
N VAL A 124 0.20 -11.94 4.39
CA VAL A 124 -0.46 -12.43 3.16
C VAL A 124 -1.67 -13.29 3.49
N LEU A 125 -1.64 -14.07 4.58
CA LEU A 125 -2.80 -14.82 5.05
C LEU A 125 -3.98 -13.91 5.41
N SER A 126 -3.71 -12.78 6.08
CA SER A 126 -4.71 -11.75 6.40
C SER A 126 -5.31 -11.14 5.12
N LEU A 127 -4.47 -10.86 4.13
CA LEU A 127 -4.92 -10.38 2.82
C LEU A 127 -5.86 -11.39 2.13
N ILE A 128 -5.51 -12.68 2.14
CA ILE A 128 -6.37 -13.73 1.57
C ILE A 128 -7.70 -13.79 2.32
N ALA A 129 -7.68 -13.77 3.65
CA ALA A 129 -8.90 -13.79 4.45
C ALA A 129 -9.81 -12.59 4.15
N PHE A 130 -9.23 -11.39 4.03
CA PHE A 130 -9.94 -10.17 3.64
C PHE A 130 -10.60 -10.31 2.25
N LEU A 131 -9.85 -10.80 1.26
CA LEU A 131 -10.36 -10.98 -0.11
C LEU A 131 -11.46 -12.04 -0.18
N VAL A 132 -11.29 -13.16 0.51
CA VAL A 132 -12.30 -14.23 0.57
C VAL A 132 -13.57 -13.73 1.25
N PHE A 133 -13.44 -13.02 2.38
CA PHE A 133 -14.57 -12.40 3.06
C PHE A 133 -15.35 -11.47 2.13
N TYR A 134 -14.66 -10.55 1.45
CA TYR A 134 -15.31 -9.63 0.53
C TYR A 134 -15.92 -10.36 -0.67
N ALA A 135 -15.23 -11.35 -1.24
CA ALA A 135 -15.73 -12.14 -2.36
C ALA A 135 -17.02 -12.89 -2.02
N MET A 136 -17.12 -13.46 -0.81
CA MET A 136 -18.37 -14.10 -0.33
C MET A 136 -19.52 -13.09 -0.31
N TYR A 137 -19.30 -11.91 0.26
CA TYR A 137 -20.31 -10.84 0.28
C TYR A 137 -20.68 -10.39 -1.13
N PHE A 138 -19.69 -10.13 -1.99
CA PHE A 138 -19.90 -9.66 -3.36
C PHE A 138 -20.68 -10.67 -4.20
N ILE A 139 -20.26 -11.94 -4.22
CA ILE A 139 -20.93 -13.00 -4.99
C ILE A 139 -22.36 -13.21 -4.50
N SER A 140 -22.58 -13.24 -3.18
CA SER A 140 -23.92 -13.34 -2.58
C SER A 140 -24.83 -12.19 -3.04
N SER A 141 -24.32 -10.96 -2.94
CA SER A 141 -25.05 -9.75 -3.31
C SER A 141 -25.37 -9.70 -4.81
N VAL A 142 -24.40 -9.98 -5.68
CA VAL A 142 -24.59 -9.98 -7.14
C VAL A 142 -25.62 -11.04 -7.54
N LYS A 143 -25.52 -12.27 -7.01
CA LYS A 143 -26.49 -13.33 -7.30
C LYS A 143 -27.90 -12.96 -6.87
N LEU A 144 -28.04 -12.26 -5.75
CA LEU A 144 -29.32 -11.79 -5.25
C LEU A 144 -29.90 -10.67 -6.14
N TYR A 145 -29.09 -9.65 -6.42
CA TYR A 145 -29.58 -8.43 -7.07
C TYR A 145 -29.67 -8.52 -8.59
N ILE A 146 -28.95 -9.40 -9.25
CA ILE A 146 -29.08 -9.59 -10.71
C ILE A 146 -30.47 -10.10 -11.13
N LYS A 147 -31.21 -10.71 -10.18
CA LYS A 147 -32.54 -11.26 -10.41
C LYS A 147 -33.67 -10.28 -10.01
N GLY A 148 -33.38 -9.25 -9.22
CA GLY A 148 -34.41 -8.41 -8.61
C GLY A 148 -34.97 -7.34 -9.54
N ARG A 149 -36.25 -6.97 -9.34
CA ARG A 149 -36.90 -5.83 -10.01
C ARG A 149 -36.86 -4.56 -9.15
N TYR A 150 -36.17 -4.60 -8.01
CA TYR A 150 -35.87 -3.49 -7.10
C TYR A 150 -37.09 -2.70 -6.60
N LYS A 151 -38.25 -3.36 -6.40
CA LYS A 151 -39.44 -2.66 -5.90
C LYS A 151 -39.38 -2.41 -4.39
N SER A 152 -38.80 -3.36 -3.64
CA SER A 152 -38.59 -3.21 -2.18
C SER A 152 -37.52 -2.17 -1.84
N TYR A 153 -37.76 -1.40 -0.76
CA TYR A 153 -36.79 -0.47 -0.18
C TYR A 153 -35.45 -1.18 0.16
N TYR A 154 -35.52 -2.38 0.73
CA TYR A 154 -34.34 -3.18 1.05
C TYR A 154 -33.52 -3.55 -0.18
N ALA A 155 -34.19 -3.85 -1.31
CA ALA A 155 -33.50 -4.18 -2.55
C ALA A 155 -32.71 -2.96 -3.09
N ARG A 156 -33.30 -1.77 -3.04
CA ARG A 156 -32.64 -0.51 -3.48
C ARG A 156 -31.44 -0.16 -2.60
N VAL A 157 -31.63 -0.20 -1.28
CA VAL A 157 -30.55 0.09 -0.32
C VAL A 157 -29.41 -0.92 -0.47
N GLY A 158 -29.71 -2.21 -0.60
CA GLY A 158 -28.67 -3.23 -0.70
C GLY A 158 -27.84 -3.14 -1.97
N VAL A 159 -28.44 -2.80 -3.12
CA VAL A 159 -27.69 -2.50 -4.35
C VAL A 159 -26.82 -1.26 -4.18
N ALA A 160 -27.32 -0.20 -3.55
CA ALA A 160 -26.53 1.00 -3.29
C ALA A 160 -25.30 0.70 -2.41
N ILE A 161 -25.48 -0.12 -1.36
CA ILE A 161 -24.38 -0.59 -0.50
C ILE A 161 -23.39 -1.44 -1.30
N LEU A 162 -23.86 -2.35 -2.15
CA LEU A 162 -23.00 -3.17 -3.00
C LEU A 162 -22.11 -2.28 -3.88
N VAL A 163 -22.70 -1.32 -4.60
CA VAL A 163 -21.96 -0.38 -5.48
C VAL A 163 -20.95 0.45 -4.68
N ALA A 164 -21.35 0.97 -3.51
CA ALA A 164 -20.45 1.72 -2.64
C ALA A 164 -19.26 0.85 -2.16
N SER A 165 -19.53 -0.39 -1.77
CA SER A 165 -18.50 -1.32 -1.32
C SER A 165 -17.52 -1.69 -2.43
N VAL A 166 -18.00 -1.90 -3.67
CA VAL A 166 -17.17 -2.20 -4.85
C VAL A 166 -16.26 -1.01 -5.14
N SER A 167 -16.81 0.20 -5.07
CA SER A 167 -16.05 1.43 -5.27
C SER A 167 -14.90 1.53 -4.27
N TYR A 168 -15.13 1.22 -2.99
CA TYR A 168 -14.07 1.21 -1.97
C TYR A 168 -12.96 0.18 -2.28
N ILE A 169 -13.33 -1.05 -2.63
CA ILE A 169 -12.38 -2.12 -2.95
C ILE A 169 -11.55 -1.77 -4.20
N VAL A 170 -12.19 -1.24 -5.25
CA VAL A 170 -11.48 -0.80 -6.46
C VAL A 170 -10.54 0.36 -6.15
N LEU A 171 -10.99 1.37 -5.40
CA LEU A 171 -10.15 2.50 -5.00
C LEU A 171 -8.98 2.07 -4.10
N GLY A 172 -9.10 0.97 -3.36
CA GLY A 172 -8.03 0.37 -2.57
C GLY A 172 -6.82 -0.09 -3.38
N LEU A 173 -6.93 -0.25 -4.71
CA LEU A 173 -5.77 -0.53 -5.58
C LEU A 173 -4.80 0.66 -5.65
N ALA A 174 -5.34 1.87 -5.48
CA ALA A 174 -4.59 3.12 -5.55
C ALA A 174 -4.66 3.92 -4.25
N ASN A 175 -5.22 3.40 -3.18
CA ASN A 175 -5.31 4.11 -1.90
C ASN A 175 -5.07 3.15 -0.74
N ASP A 176 -4.46 3.67 0.31
CA ASP A 176 -4.32 3.00 1.60
C ASP A 176 -5.63 3.06 2.41
N SER A 177 -5.68 2.26 3.48
CA SER A 177 -6.77 2.37 4.44
C SER A 177 -6.69 3.70 5.19
N SER A 178 -7.80 4.45 5.24
CA SER A 178 -7.91 5.69 6.01
C SER A 178 -8.79 5.49 7.24
N LEU A 179 -8.37 6.07 8.37
CA LEU A 179 -9.15 6.13 9.62
C LEU A 179 -10.54 6.76 9.43
N THR A 180 -10.69 7.66 8.47
CA THR A 180 -11.97 8.36 8.21
C THR A 180 -12.94 7.56 7.35
N VAL A 181 -12.44 6.63 6.52
CA VAL A 181 -13.27 5.94 5.52
C VAL A 181 -13.48 4.46 5.87
N ALA A 182 -12.47 3.81 6.47
CA ALA A 182 -12.54 2.39 6.80
C ALA A 182 -13.72 2.04 7.74
N PRO A 183 -14.04 2.81 8.81
CA PRO A 183 -15.19 2.51 9.66
C PRO A 183 -16.51 2.54 8.90
N VAL A 184 -16.68 3.50 7.98
CA VAL A 184 -17.88 3.61 7.14
C VAL A 184 -18.02 2.39 6.24
N PHE A 185 -16.93 1.96 5.60
CA PHE A 185 -16.93 0.74 4.79
C PHE A 185 -17.37 -0.48 5.61
N TRP A 186 -16.81 -0.69 6.81
CA TRP A 186 -17.16 -1.85 7.64
C TRP A 186 -18.61 -1.83 8.12
N VAL A 187 -19.14 -0.65 8.47
CA VAL A 187 -20.56 -0.47 8.80
C VAL A 187 -21.44 -0.81 7.60
N LEU A 188 -21.09 -0.32 6.41
CA LEU A 188 -21.83 -0.61 5.18
C LEU A 188 -21.81 -2.10 4.83
N ILE A 189 -20.69 -2.81 5.02
CA ILE A 189 -20.64 -4.26 4.81
C ILE A 189 -21.56 -5.00 5.78
N GLY A 190 -21.51 -4.67 7.07
CA GLY A 190 -22.38 -5.31 8.08
C GLY A 190 -23.87 -5.05 7.80
N LEU A 191 -24.21 -3.82 7.40
CA LEU A 191 -25.56 -3.46 6.99
C LEU A 191 -25.95 -4.20 5.70
N GLY A 192 -25.06 -4.27 4.71
CA GLY A 192 -25.27 -4.94 3.44
C GLY A 192 -25.60 -6.42 3.61
N ILE A 193 -24.87 -7.14 4.47
CA ILE A 193 -25.17 -8.55 4.80
C ILE A 193 -26.58 -8.68 5.39
N THR A 194 -26.95 -7.78 6.29
CA THR A 194 -28.28 -7.78 6.92
C THR A 194 -29.39 -7.46 5.91
N VAL A 195 -29.18 -6.44 5.07
CA VAL A 195 -30.11 -6.01 4.04
C VAL A 195 -30.29 -7.08 2.97
N ASN A 196 -29.23 -7.80 2.58
CA ASN A 196 -29.34 -8.94 1.67
C ASN A 196 -30.29 -10.00 2.22
N ARG A 197 -30.19 -10.32 3.52
CA ARG A 197 -31.08 -11.29 4.19
C ARG A 197 -32.54 -10.81 4.17
N LEU A 198 -32.78 -9.52 4.40
CA LEU A 198 -34.11 -8.93 4.42
C LEU A 198 -34.70 -8.73 3.02
N ALA A 199 -33.89 -8.43 2.01
CA ALA A 199 -34.31 -8.22 0.63
C ALA A 199 -34.66 -9.54 -0.08
N LYS A 200 -34.06 -10.66 0.34
CA LYS A 200 -34.18 -11.96 -0.34
C LYS A 200 -35.63 -12.43 -0.56
N PRO A 201 -36.52 -12.47 0.46
CA PRO A 201 -37.90 -12.92 0.25
C PRO A 201 -38.67 -12.06 -0.77
N TYR A 202 -38.53 -10.73 -0.68
CA TYR A 202 -39.18 -9.81 -1.60
C TYR A 202 -38.69 -9.96 -3.05
N ILE A 203 -37.40 -10.19 -3.24
CA ILE A 203 -36.82 -10.40 -4.58
C ILE A 203 -37.29 -11.73 -5.16
N GLU A 204 -37.38 -12.78 -4.35
CA GLU A 204 -37.86 -14.09 -4.79
C GLU A 204 -39.35 -14.02 -5.21
N GLU A 205 -40.20 -13.34 -4.43
CA GLU A 205 -41.61 -13.07 -4.79
C GLU A 205 -41.75 -12.28 -6.11
N GLU A 206 -40.82 -11.36 -6.41
CA GLU A 206 -40.86 -10.57 -7.65
C GLU A 206 -40.48 -11.38 -8.91
N THR A 207 -39.79 -12.51 -8.73
CA THR A 207 -39.24 -13.36 -9.80
C THR A 207 -40.07 -14.59 -10.14
N ILE A 208 -41.08 -14.90 -9.32
CA ILE A 208 -42.14 -15.88 -9.61
C ILE A 208 -43.20 -15.21 -10.49
#